data_AF-A0A2J8MV79-F1
#
_entry.id   AF-A0A2J8MV79-F1
#
_cell.length_a   1.000
_cell.length_b   1.000
_cell.length_c   1.000
_cell.angle_alpha   90.00
_cell.angle_beta   90.00
_cell.angle_gamma   90.00
#
_symmetry.space_group_name_H-M   'P 1'
#
loop_
_entity.id
_entity.type
_entity.pdbx_description
1 polymer ?
#
loop_
_entity_poly.entity_id
_entity_poly.type
_entity_poly.pdbx_seq_one_letter_code
_entity_poly.pdbx_strand_id
1 'polypeptide(L)'
;APESISEKELKLLCSNSAFLRVVRCRSLAEEYGLDTINKDEIISSMDNPDNEIVLYLMLRAVDRFHKQHGRYPGVSNYQVEEDIGKLKSCLTGFLQEYGLSVMVKDDYVHELSCCSRGHQNNHQTICNF
;
A
#
# COMPACT_ATOMS: atom_id res chain seq x y z
N ALA A 1 -30.02 23.21 20.98
CA ALA A 1 -30.44 24.56 21.41
C ALA A 1 -30.42 25.47 20.19
N PRO A 2 -31.30 26.49 20.08
CA PRO A 2 -31.41 27.32 18.88
C PRO A 2 -30.19 28.24 18.57
N GLU A 3 -29.14 28.22 19.41
CA GLU A 3 -27.88 28.96 19.19
C GLU A 3 -26.63 28.06 19.24
N SER A 4 -26.76 26.80 18.80
CA SER A 4 -25.62 25.86 18.80
C SER A 4 -24.55 26.16 17.73
N ILE A 5 -24.82 27.07 16.79
CA ILE A 5 -23.90 27.49 15.72
C ILE A 5 -23.78 29.01 15.76
N SER A 6 -22.55 29.52 15.71
CA SER A 6 -22.29 30.96 15.81
C SER A 6 -22.53 31.69 14.48
N GLU A 7 -22.85 32.99 14.55
CA GLU A 7 -23.02 33.83 13.35
C GLU A 7 -21.73 33.93 12.50
N LYS A 8 -20.57 33.79 13.13
CA LYS A 8 -19.27 33.73 12.43
C LYS A 8 -19.14 32.47 11.57
N GLU A 9 -19.58 31.32 12.08
CA GLU A 9 -19.62 30.06 11.31
C GLU A 9 -20.61 30.17 10.15
N LEU A 10 -21.77 30.80 10.37
CA LEU A 10 -22.74 31.04 9.32
C LEU A 10 -22.15 31.93 8.20
N LYS A 11 -21.43 32.99 8.57
CA LYS A 11 -20.76 33.87 7.60
C LYS A 11 -19.69 33.13 6.80
N LEU A 12 -18.87 32.32 7.48
CA LEU A 12 -17.83 31.50 6.82
C LEU A 12 -18.46 30.46 5.87
N LEU A 13 -19.54 29.80 6.30
CA LEU A 13 -20.30 28.86 5.48
C LEU A 13 -20.88 29.54 4.24
N CYS A 14 -21.53 30.70 4.38
CA CYS A 14 -22.08 31.44 3.25
C CYS A 14 -20.98 31.88 2.27
N SER A 15 -19.85 32.41 2.77
CA SER A 15 -18.72 32.83 1.95
C SER A 15 -18.03 31.66 1.22
N ASN A 16 -18.04 30.46 1.81
CA ASN A 16 -17.40 29.27 1.25
C ASN A 16 -18.39 28.24 0.70
N SER A 17 -19.68 28.60 0.56
CA SER A 17 -20.75 27.67 0.14
C SER A 17 -20.48 27.03 -1.22
N ALA A 18 -19.82 27.76 -2.13
CA ALA A 18 -19.39 27.25 -3.43
C ALA A 18 -18.15 26.33 -3.39
N PHE A 19 -17.46 26.23 -2.25
CA PHE A 19 -16.19 25.52 -2.10
C PHE A 19 -16.22 24.39 -1.07
N LEU A 20 -17.40 24.03 -0.56
CA LEU A 20 -17.52 22.95 0.42
C LEU A 20 -17.03 21.63 -0.18
N ARG A 21 -16.11 20.97 0.53
CA ARG A 21 -15.59 19.64 0.18
C ARG A 21 -15.82 18.69 1.33
N VAL A 22 -16.30 17.49 1.02
CA VAL A 22 -16.44 16.40 1.98
C VAL A 22 -15.65 15.22 1.46
N VAL A 23 -14.64 14.79 2.21
CA VAL A 23 -13.85 13.60 1.91
C VAL A 23 -14.31 12.50 2.84
N ARG A 24 -14.66 11.35 2.26
CA ARG A 24 -14.98 10.13 3.01
C ARG A 24 -13.97 9.06 2.60
N CYS A 25 -13.21 8.58 3.57
CA CYS A 25 -12.26 7.50 3.37
C CYS A 25 -12.92 6.16 3.70
N ARG A 26 -12.37 5.10 3.14
CA ARG A 26 -12.72 3.73 3.50
C ARG A 26 -11.97 3.33 4.76
N SER A 27 -12.50 2.36 5.49
CA SER A 27 -11.78 1.77 6.62
C SER A 27 -10.68 0.83 6.13
N LEU A 28 -9.63 0.68 6.93
CA LEU A 28 -8.56 -0.28 6.67
C LEU A 28 -9.08 -1.73 6.59
N ALA A 29 -10.13 -2.04 7.36
CA ALA A 29 -10.78 -3.34 7.31
C ALA A 29 -11.41 -3.63 5.93
N GLU A 30 -12.01 -2.62 5.31
CA GLU A 30 -12.57 -2.74 3.96
C GLU A 30 -11.48 -2.85 2.88
N GLU A 31 -10.33 -2.22 3.07
CA GLU A 31 -9.18 -2.35 2.15
C GLU A 31 -8.59 -3.76 2.19
N TYR A 32 -8.50 -4.36 3.38
CA TYR A 32 -7.90 -5.67 3.60
C TYR A 32 -8.88 -6.83 3.36
N GLY A 33 -10.18 -6.57 3.38
CA GLY A 33 -11.22 -7.58 3.17
C GLY A 33 -11.18 -8.15 1.75
N LEU A 34 -11.33 -9.47 1.65
CA LEU A 34 -11.27 -10.21 0.37
C LEU A 34 -12.38 -9.79 -0.61
N ASP A 35 -13.56 -9.50 -0.06
CA ASP A 35 -14.76 -9.13 -0.82
C ASP A 35 -14.90 -7.62 -1.03
N THR A 36 -14.18 -6.82 -0.23
CA THR A 36 -14.29 -5.36 -0.23
C THR A 36 -13.13 -4.66 -0.92
N ILE A 37 -12.01 -5.35 -1.19
CA ILE A 37 -10.86 -4.75 -1.88
C ILE A 37 -11.28 -4.11 -3.22
N ASN A 38 -10.70 -2.95 -3.55
CA ASN A 38 -10.97 -2.27 -4.83
C ASN A 38 -10.13 -2.90 -5.95
N LYS A 39 -10.57 -4.02 -6.50
CA LYS A 39 -9.84 -4.74 -7.55
C LYS A 39 -9.75 -3.90 -8.83
N ASP A 40 -10.83 -3.19 -9.17
CA ASP A 40 -10.92 -2.42 -10.41
C ASP A 40 -9.87 -1.30 -10.47
N GLU A 41 -9.69 -0.56 -9.37
CA GLU A 41 -8.68 0.50 -9.26
C GLU A 41 -7.25 -0.06 -9.34
N ILE A 42 -6.99 -1.20 -8.68
CA ILE A 42 -5.69 -1.87 -8.72
C ILE A 42 -5.39 -2.35 -10.14
N ILE A 43 -6.34 -3.03 -10.79
CA ILE A 43 -6.16 -3.58 -12.14
C ILE A 43 -5.97 -2.45 -13.15
N SER A 44 -6.81 -1.41 -13.12
CA SER A 44 -6.67 -0.26 -14.01
C SER A 44 -5.36 0.49 -13.81
N SER A 45 -4.89 0.62 -12.56
CA SER A 45 -3.63 1.29 -12.28
C SER A 45 -2.43 0.48 -12.78
N MET A 46 -2.55 -0.85 -12.79
CA MET A 46 -1.53 -1.79 -13.28
C MET A 46 -1.45 -1.88 -14.81
N ASP A 47 -2.33 -1.21 -15.56
CA ASP A 47 -2.16 -1.04 -17.01
C ASP A 47 -0.85 -0.29 -17.33
N ASN A 48 -0.40 0.57 -16.42
CA ASN A 48 0.95 1.10 -16.42
C ASN A 48 1.81 0.30 -15.43
N PRO A 49 2.76 -0.52 -15.92
CA PRO A 49 3.57 -1.37 -15.04
C PRO A 49 4.53 -0.60 -14.13
N ASP A 50 4.72 0.70 -14.37
CA ASP A 50 5.56 1.59 -13.55
C ASP A 50 4.73 2.50 -12.63
N ASN A 51 3.43 2.24 -12.50
CA ASN A 51 2.56 2.95 -11.57
C ASN A 51 2.91 2.61 -10.11
N GLU A 52 2.87 3.61 -9.24
CA GLU A 52 3.15 3.52 -7.80
C GLU A 52 2.29 2.45 -7.08
N ILE A 53 1.15 2.06 -7.65
CA ILE A 53 0.35 0.93 -7.13
C ILE A 53 1.14 -0.37 -7.02
N VAL A 54 2.19 -0.56 -7.83
CA VAL A 54 3.09 -1.72 -7.74
C VAL A 54 3.79 -1.75 -6.38
N LEU A 55 4.16 -0.59 -5.84
CA LEU A 55 4.78 -0.47 -4.52
C LEU A 55 3.80 -0.89 -3.42
N TYR A 56 2.53 -0.51 -3.54
CA TYR A 56 1.48 -0.98 -2.62
C TYR A 56 1.39 -2.52 -2.64
N LEU A 57 1.25 -3.13 -3.82
CA LEU A 57 1.17 -4.60 -3.94
C LEU A 57 2.40 -5.29 -3.35
N MET A 58 3.57 -4.72 -3.59
CA MET A 58 4.81 -5.26 -3.06
C MET A 58 4.93 -5.11 -1.54
N LEU A 59 4.49 -4.00 -0.94
CA LEU A 59 4.43 -3.84 0.51
C LEU A 59 3.51 -4.89 1.15
N ARG A 60 2.36 -5.17 0.52
CA ARG A 60 1.45 -6.25 0.95
C ARG A 60 2.14 -7.63 0.89
N ALA A 61 2.95 -7.88 -0.14
CA ALA A 61 3.73 -9.10 -0.25
C ALA A 61 4.84 -9.20 0.81
N VAL A 62 5.52 -8.09 1.12
CA VAL A 62 6.55 -8.00 2.17
C VAL A 62 5.94 -8.24 3.55
N ASP A 63 4.78 -7.68 3.86
CA ASP A 63 4.05 -7.95 5.10
C ASP A 63 3.71 -9.43 5.25
N ARG A 64 3.28 -10.07 4.15
CA ARG A 64 3.01 -11.50 4.12
C ARG A 64 4.30 -12.31 4.36
N PHE A 65 5.39 -11.92 3.71
CA PHE A 65 6.71 -12.52 3.94
C PHE A 65 7.12 -12.41 5.41
N HIS A 66 6.98 -11.23 6.01
CA HIS A 66 7.31 -10.99 7.41
C HIS A 66 6.46 -11.86 8.35
N LYS A 67 5.16 -11.98 8.09
CA LYS A 67 4.27 -12.88 8.85
C LYS A 67 4.66 -14.36 8.74
N GLN A 68 5.17 -14.80 7.58
CA GLN A 68 5.54 -16.20 7.34
C GLN A 68 6.93 -16.57 7.87
N HIS A 69 7.88 -15.65 7.78
CA HIS A 69 9.29 -15.91 8.06
C HIS A 69 9.81 -15.22 9.32
N GLY A 70 9.02 -14.35 9.96
CA GLY A 70 9.40 -13.62 11.17
C GLY A 70 10.50 -12.58 10.96
N ARG A 71 10.79 -12.24 9.71
CA ARG A 71 11.82 -11.27 9.29
C ARG A 71 11.46 -10.64 7.97
N TYR A 72 12.04 -9.48 7.67
CA TYR A 72 11.93 -8.86 6.35
C TYR A 72 12.85 -9.54 5.32
N PRO A 73 12.53 -9.46 4.01
CA PRO A 73 13.39 -9.98 2.97
C PRO A 73 14.70 -9.19 2.88
N GLY A 74 15.82 -9.84 2.55
CA GLY A 74 17.08 -9.16 2.23
C GLY A 74 17.85 -8.55 3.41
N VAL A 75 17.55 -8.98 4.65
CA VAL A 75 18.25 -8.52 5.86
C VAL A 75 19.74 -8.89 5.85
N SER A 76 20.11 -10.03 5.26
CA SER A 76 21.49 -10.51 5.14
C SER A 76 21.88 -10.73 3.67
N ASN A 77 23.12 -10.38 3.30
CA ASN A 77 23.61 -10.49 1.92
C ASN A 77 23.51 -11.92 1.34
N TYR A 78 23.66 -12.94 2.17
CA TYR A 78 23.58 -14.35 1.75
C TYR A 78 22.15 -14.86 1.52
N GLN A 79 21.14 -14.11 1.98
CA GLN A 79 19.73 -14.51 1.93
C GLN A 79 18.98 -13.87 0.77
N VAL A 80 19.55 -12.88 0.08
CA VAL A 80 18.86 -12.08 -0.95
C VAL A 80 18.32 -12.97 -2.08
N GLU A 81 19.15 -13.83 -2.65
CA GLU A 81 18.75 -14.75 -3.73
C GLU A 81 17.63 -15.71 -3.32
N GLU A 82 17.70 -16.23 -2.09
CA GLU A 82 16.65 -17.10 -1.55
C GLU A 82 15.36 -16.33 -1.25
N ASP A 83 15.49 -15.11 -0.74
CA ASP A 83 14.39 -14.24 -0.37
C ASP A 83 13.64 -13.70 -1.59
N ILE A 84 14.31 -13.50 -2.72
CA ILE A 84 13.65 -13.14 -3.99
C ILE A 84 12.61 -14.21 -4.36
N GLY A 85 12.99 -15.49 -4.31
CA GLY A 85 12.06 -16.60 -4.61
C GLY A 85 10.90 -16.69 -3.62
N LYS A 86 11.18 -16.52 -2.33
CA LYS A 86 10.16 -16.52 -1.27
C LYS A 86 9.21 -15.32 -1.34
N LEU A 87 9.73 -14.13 -1.62
CA LEU A 87 8.96 -12.90 -1.79
C LEU A 87 8.06 -13.00 -3.04
N LYS A 88 8.58 -13.53 -4.14
CA LYS A 88 7.79 -13.81 -5.35
C LYS A 88 6.65 -14.80 -5.06
N SER A 89 6.91 -15.80 -4.24
CA SER A 89 5.88 -16.75 -3.79
C SER A 89 4.81 -16.08 -2.91
N CYS A 90 5.21 -15.19 -2.00
CA CYS A 90 4.29 -14.39 -1.17
C CYS A 90 3.42 -13.45 -2.01
N LEU A 91 4.02 -12.78 -3.00
CA LEU A 91 3.33 -11.91 -3.94
C LEU A 91 2.31 -12.69 -4.75
N THR A 92 2.71 -13.82 -5.34
CA THR A 92 1.81 -14.66 -6.14
C THR A 92 0.64 -15.18 -5.31
N GLY A 93 0.90 -15.64 -4.08
CA GLY A 93 -0.15 -16.07 -3.15
C GLY A 93 -1.11 -14.93 -2.79
N PHE A 94 -0.60 -13.71 -2.59
CA PHE A 94 -1.44 -12.52 -2.35
C PHE A 94 -2.30 -12.19 -3.57
N LEU A 95 -1.73 -12.14 -4.76
CA LEU A 95 -2.48 -11.84 -5.98
C LEU A 95 -3.58 -12.89 -6.23
N GLN A 96 -3.30 -14.17 -6.00
CA GLN A 96 -4.28 -15.25 -6.14
C GLN A 96 -5.41 -15.17 -5.09
N GLU A 97 -5.06 -14.91 -3.84
CA GLU A 97 -6.03 -14.83 -2.73
C GLU A 97 -7.04 -13.69 -2.93
N TYR A 98 -6.58 -12.56 -3.45
CA TYR A 98 -7.44 -11.41 -3.76
C TYR A 98 -8.03 -11.47 -5.18
N GLY A 99 -7.68 -12.47 -5.99
CA GLY A 99 -8.16 -12.64 -7.37
C GLY A 99 -7.70 -11.52 -8.32
N LEU A 100 -6.49 -10.99 -8.11
CA LEU A 100 -5.88 -9.94 -8.91
C LEU A 100 -5.09 -10.55 -10.07
N SER A 101 -5.55 -10.36 -11.30
CA SER A 101 -4.88 -10.82 -12.52
C SER A 101 -3.86 -9.79 -13.05
N VAL A 102 -2.93 -9.38 -12.19
CA VAL A 102 -1.91 -8.36 -12.52
C VAL A 102 -0.52 -8.97 -12.60
N MET A 103 0.32 -8.47 -13.51
CA MET A 103 1.73 -8.88 -13.63
C MET A 103 2.63 -7.82 -13.01
N VAL A 104 3.46 -8.23 -12.05
CA VAL A 104 4.49 -7.38 -11.45
C VAL A 104 5.84 -7.76 -12.04
N LYS A 105 6.62 -6.77 -12.50
CA LYS A 105 7.97 -7.01 -13.02
C LYS A 105 8.88 -7.56 -11.92
N ASP A 106 9.73 -8.52 -12.28
CA ASP A 106 10.70 -9.09 -11.36
C ASP A 106 11.68 -8.04 -10.84
N ASP A 107 11.94 -6.96 -11.59
CA ASP A 107 12.76 -5.82 -11.18
C ASP A 107 12.32 -5.24 -9.83
N TYR A 108 11.00 -5.12 -9.56
CA TYR A 108 10.49 -4.63 -8.28
C TYR A 108 10.70 -5.62 -7.14
N VAL A 109 10.64 -6.92 -7.43
CA VAL A 109 10.91 -7.99 -6.44
C VAL A 109 12.39 -7.98 -6.07
N HIS A 110 13.27 -7.89 -7.07
CA HIS A 110 14.70 -7.73 -6.88
C HIS A 110 15.02 -6.43 -6.14
N GLU A 111 14.45 -5.31 -6.57
CA GLU A 111 14.69 -4.00 -5.96
C GLU A 111 14.28 -3.99 -4.48
N LEU A 112 13.11 -4.49 -4.10
CA LEU A 112 12.68 -4.48 -2.70
C LEU A 112 13.47 -5.47 -1.81
N SER A 113 13.85 -6.61 -2.36
CA SER A 113 14.76 -7.53 -1.67
C SER A 113 16.14 -6.88 -1.45
N CYS A 114 16.62 -6.05 -2.39
CA CYS A 114 17.88 -5.33 -2.30
C CYS A 114 17.80 -4.03 -1.48
N CYS A 115 16.68 -3.30 -1.53
CA CYS A 115 16.45 -2.01 -0.88
C CYS A 115 16.23 -2.15 0.63
N SER A 116 15.79 -3.32 1.09
CA SER A 116 15.80 -3.66 2.53
C SER A 116 17.22 -3.59 3.13
N ARG A 117 18.27 -3.73 2.30
CA ARG A 117 19.68 -3.46 2.66
C ARG A 117 19.98 -1.96 2.79
N GLY A 118 19.45 -1.13 1.90
CA GLY A 118 19.69 0.32 1.85
C GLY A 118 19.15 1.05 3.10
N HIS A 119 18.10 0.51 3.71
CA HIS A 119 17.45 1.07 4.91
C HIS A 119 18.21 0.81 6.22
N GLN A 120 19.22 -0.05 6.22
CA GLN A 120 20.12 -0.14 7.38
C GLN A 120 21.15 1.00 7.42
N ASN A 121 21.42 1.67 6.28
CA ASN A 121 22.35 2.80 6.20
C ASN A 121 21.64 4.17 6.18
N ASN A 122 20.35 4.23 5.84
CA ASN A 122 19.54 5.45 5.90
C ASN A 122 18.36 5.26 6.86
N HIS A 123 18.54 5.77 8.07
CA HIS A 123 17.72 5.59 9.26
C HIS A 123 16.29 6.17 9.23
N GLN A 124 15.59 6.29 8.08
CA GLN A 124 14.32 7.04 8.11
C GLN A 124 13.18 6.67 7.16
N THR A 125 13.34 5.84 6.11
CA THR A 125 12.36 5.94 5.00
C THR A 125 11.29 4.84 4.91
N ILE A 126 11.46 3.63 5.47
CA ILE A 126 10.48 2.54 5.23
C ILE A 126 9.69 2.08 6.47
N CYS A 127 10.13 2.37 7.69
CA CYS A 127 9.36 2.00 8.90
C CYS A 127 8.32 3.05 9.35
N ASN A 128 8.09 4.10 8.57
CA ASN A 128 7.15 5.20 8.89
C ASN A 128 6.07 5.39 7.80
N PHE A 129 5.52 4.29 7.30
CA PHE A 129 4.18 4.29 6.69
C PHE A 129 3.28 3.35 7.47
#